data_AF-A0A9X3H9K4-F1
#
_entry.id   AF-A0A9X3H9K4-F1
#
_cell.length_a   1.000
_cell.length_b   1.000
_cell.length_c   1.000
_cell.angle_alpha   90.00
_cell.angle_beta   90.00
_cell.angle_gamma   90.00
#
_symmetry.space_group_name_H-M   'P 1'
#
loop_
_entity.id
_entity.type
_entity.pdbx_description
1 polymer ?
#
loop_
_entity_poly.entity_id
_entity_poly.type
_entity_poly.pdbx_seq_one_letter_code
_entity_poly.pdbx_strand_id
1 'polypeptide(L)'
;MATSINIQAVEQSPSNERTKKMVLYIGIFSIVMLFAGFSSAYVISSYNEIWVNISMPNAFYISTILILLSSLTIKLAVNASNEGKESKATALLGVTLLLGLGFGVSQYMGWNELIGQGSYLSGHIDNLDGVYGEDYTISFQGQELVFEEGEYYLPNDDLREKPLLDEIAVYSNSTASYIYILSFVHLLHVLGGILFLAGILIVSQLGKKKGLSNLRLRLGAIYWHFVDGLWLYLLLFLLLIH
;
A
#
# COMPACT_ATOMS: atom_id res chain seq x y z
N MET A 1 11.88 51.21 -12.31
CA MET A 1 10.90 50.87 -11.26
C MET A 1 10.58 49.39 -11.42
N ALA A 2 11.24 48.49 -10.69
CA ALA A 2 11.01 47.06 -10.81
C ALA A 2 9.74 46.69 -10.02
N THR A 3 8.70 46.25 -10.71
CA THR A 3 7.47 45.73 -10.09
C THR A 3 7.85 44.48 -9.32
N SER A 4 7.97 44.57 -7.99
CA SER A 4 8.17 43.40 -7.14
C SER A 4 6.95 42.50 -7.28
N ILE A 5 7.09 41.39 -8.02
CA ILE A 5 6.04 40.38 -8.16
C ILE A 5 5.76 39.85 -6.75
N ASN A 6 4.56 40.11 -6.25
CA ASN A 6 4.12 39.55 -4.99
C ASN A 6 3.86 38.04 -5.19
N ILE A 7 4.88 37.23 -4.88
CA ILE A 7 4.86 35.77 -5.03
C ILE A 7 3.65 35.14 -4.31
N GLN A 8 3.17 35.74 -3.21
CA GLN A 8 1.99 35.23 -2.49
C GLN A 8 0.68 35.45 -3.28
N ALA A 9 0.57 36.53 -4.05
CA ALA A 9 -0.59 36.79 -4.92
C ALA A 9 -0.61 35.85 -6.14
N VAL A 10 0.57 35.47 -6.66
CA VAL A 10 0.71 34.48 -7.73
C VAL A 10 0.42 33.06 -7.23
N GLU A 11 0.76 32.73 -5.98
CA GLU A 11 0.47 31.42 -5.38
C GLU A 11 -1.04 31.19 -5.16
N GLN A 12 -1.82 32.25 -4.98
CA GLN A 12 -3.27 32.22 -4.75
C GLN A 12 -4.12 32.47 -6.01
N SER A 13 -3.52 32.57 -7.20
CA SER A 13 -4.30 32.78 -8.41
C SER A 13 -5.11 31.52 -8.79
N PRO A 14 -6.34 31.67 -9.32
CA PRO A 14 -7.19 30.54 -9.69
C PRO A 14 -6.57 29.67 -10.82
N SER A 15 -5.70 30.23 -11.66
CA SER A 15 -4.96 29.47 -12.66
C SER A 15 -3.92 28.55 -12.02
N ASN A 16 -3.19 29.02 -11.01
CA ASN A 16 -2.16 28.24 -10.32
C ASN A 16 -2.76 27.07 -9.50
N GLU A 17 -3.89 27.30 -8.82
CA GLU A 17 -4.62 26.23 -8.12
C GLU A 17 -5.05 25.11 -9.09
N ARG A 18 -5.61 25.47 -10.25
CA ARG A 18 -6.01 24.50 -11.27
C ARG A 18 -4.83 23.70 -11.79
N THR A 19 -3.70 24.36 -12.08
CA THR A 19 -2.48 23.68 -12.54
C THR A 19 -1.97 22.68 -11.50
N LYS A 20 -1.90 23.04 -10.22
CA LYS A 20 -1.45 22.14 -9.15
C LYS A 20 -2.36 20.91 -9.00
N LYS A 21 -3.68 21.09 -9.07
CA LYS A 21 -4.63 19.97 -9.06
C LYS A 21 -4.48 19.07 -10.29
N MET A 22 -4.30 19.66 -11.47
CA MET A 22 -4.10 18.90 -12.70
C MET A 22 -2.85 18.02 -12.62
N VAL A 23 -1.72 18.59 -12.17
CA VAL A 23 -0.47 17.82 -11.97
C VAL A 23 -0.67 16.68 -10.96
N LEU A 24 -1.39 16.95 -9.86
CA LEU A 24 -1.73 15.91 -8.87
C LEU A 24 -2.53 14.76 -9.51
N TYR A 25 -3.57 15.06 -10.29
CA TYR A 25 -4.36 14.03 -10.95
C TYR A 25 -3.59 13.24 -12.00
N ILE A 26 -2.69 13.88 -12.76
CA ILE A 26 -1.80 13.18 -13.69
C ILE A 26 -0.91 12.20 -12.92
N GLY A 27 -0.33 12.63 -11.80
CA GLY A 27 0.47 11.75 -10.93
C GLY A 27 -0.34 10.58 -10.39
N ILE A 28 -1.54 10.83 -9.87
CA ILE A 28 -2.47 9.78 -9.41
C ILE A 28 -2.75 8.77 -10.53
N PHE A 29 -3.07 9.25 -11.73
CA PHE A 29 -3.33 8.38 -12.87
C PHE A 29 -2.12 7.50 -13.22
N SER A 30 -0.91 8.05 -13.21
CA SER A 30 0.32 7.28 -13.43
C SER A 30 0.50 6.18 -12.38
N ILE A 31 0.21 6.46 -11.12
CA ILE A 31 0.29 5.48 -10.03
C ILE A 31 -0.76 4.38 -10.23
N VAL A 32 -2.00 4.73 -10.56
CA VAL A 32 -3.06 3.75 -10.87
C VAL A 32 -2.62 2.81 -12.00
N MET A 33 -2.06 3.34 -13.09
CA MET A 33 -1.59 2.53 -14.21
C MET A 33 -0.41 1.62 -13.83
N LEU A 34 0.50 2.09 -12.98
CA LEU A 34 1.61 1.29 -12.46
C LEU A 34 1.09 0.08 -11.67
N PHE A 35 0.18 0.31 -10.72
CA PHE A 35 -0.41 -0.75 -9.90
C PHE A 35 -1.27 -1.70 -10.72
N ALA A 36 -2.07 -1.20 -11.67
CA ALA A 36 -2.84 -2.05 -12.57
C ALA A 36 -1.94 -2.97 -13.41
N GLY A 37 -0.80 -2.48 -13.88
CA GLY A 37 0.19 -3.28 -14.61
C GLY A 37 0.78 -4.42 -13.77
N PHE A 38 1.22 -4.12 -12.55
CA PHE A 38 1.76 -5.14 -11.64
C PHE A 38 0.71 -6.14 -11.18
N SER A 39 -0.51 -5.69 -10.85
CA SER A 39 -1.63 -6.58 -10.51
C SER A 39 -2.01 -7.51 -11.68
N SER A 40 -1.97 -7.01 -12.91
CA SER A 40 -2.21 -7.85 -14.09
C SER A 40 -1.11 -8.89 -14.28
N ALA A 41 0.15 -8.51 -14.08
CA ALA A 41 1.28 -9.45 -14.17
C ALA A 41 1.17 -10.54 -13.09
N TYR A 42 0.80 -10.16 -11.85
CA TYR A 42 0.53 -11.08 -10.75
C TYR A 42 -0.52 -12.14 -11.12
N VAL A 43 -1.69 -11.73 -11.62
CA VAL A 43 -2.80 -12.66 -11.96
C VAL A 43 -2.42 -13.60 -13.10
N ILE A 44 -1.70 -13.09 -14.10
CA ILE A 44 -1.27 -13.91 -15.24
C ILE A 44 -0.20 -14.91 -14.79
N SER A 45 0.76 -14.51 -13.96
CA SER A 45 1.76 -15.43 -13.41
C SER A 45 1.14 -16.47 -12.48
N SER A 46 0.16 -16.10 -11.64
CA SER A 46 -0.47 -17.02 -10.69
C SER A 46 -1.27 -18.15 -11.34
N TYR A 47 -1.65 -18.01 -12.61
CA TYR A 47 -2.35 -19.06 -13.34
C TYR A 47 -1.40 -19.99 -14.12
N ASN A 48 -0.28 -19.46 -14.60
CA ASN A 48 0.62 -20.17 -15.51
C ASN A 48 1.81 -20.85 -14.80
N GLU A 49 2.15 -20.40 -13.59
CA GLU A 49 3.27 -20.91 -12.79
C GLU A 49 2.77 -21.65 -11.55
N ILE A 50 3.67 -22.35 -10.86
CA ILE A 50 3.40 -22.86 -9.51
C ILE A 50 3.31 -21.67 -8.56
N TRP A 51 2.19 -21.55 -7.85
CA TRP A 51 1.87 -20.39 -7.05
C TRP A 51 1.80 -20.74 -5.57
N VAL A 52 2.52 -19.97 -4.75
CA VAL A 52 2.48 -20.10 -3.29
C VAL A 52 1.42 -19.11 -2.78
N ASN A 53 0.34 -19.63 -2.21
CA ASN A 53 -0.69 -18.85 -1.53
C ASN A 53 -0.26 -18.64 -0.09
N ILE A 54 -0.13 -17.39 0.34
CA ILE A 54 0.29 -17.04 1.69
C ILE A 54 -0.92 -16.58 2.49
N SER A 55 -1.05 -17.05 3.73
CA SER A 55 -2.08 -16.59 4.65
C SER A 55 -1.84 -15.12 5.03
N MET A 56 -2.88 -14.28 4.97
CA MET A 56 -2.73 -12.85 5.24
C MET A 56 -2.60 -12.57 6.75
N PRO A 57 -1.51 -11.92 7.21
CA PRO A 57 -1.32 -11.52 8.61
C PRO A 57 -2.46 -10.70 9.20
N ASN A 58 -2.72 -10.92 10.49
CA ASN A 58 -3.69 -10.14 11.26
C ASN A 58 -3.36 -8.63 11.29
N ALA A 59 -2.07 -8.28 11.21
CA ALA A 59 -1.59 -6.91 11.19
C ALA A 59 -2.17 -6.09 10.02
N PHE A 60 -2.43 -6.71 8.87
CA PHE A 60 -3.00 -5.99 7.71
C PHE A 60 -4.45 -5.58 7.94
N TYR A 61 -5.25 -6.36 8.68
CA TYR A 61 -6.62 -5.96 9.04
C TYR A 61 -6.63 -4.78 10.02
N ILE A 62 -5.71 -4.76 10.99
CA ILE A 62 -5.53 -3.63 11.91
C ILE A 62 -5.15 -2.37 11.12
N SER A 63 -4.26 -2.50 10.14
CA SER A 63 -3.85 -1.40 9.27
C SER A 63 -5.02 -0.76 8.52
N THR A 64 -6.01 -1.56 8.12
CA THR A 64 -7.22 -1.09 7.43
C THR A 64 -8.08 -0.21 8.33
N ILE A 65 -8.21 -0.56 9.60
CA ILE A 65 -8.94 0.28 10.57
C ILE A 65 -8.20 1.61 10.75
N LEU A 66 -6.87 1.57 10.90
CA LEU A 66 -6.04 2.77 11.07
C LEU A 66 -6.16 3.72 9.89
N ILE A 67 -6.12 3.20 8.65
CA ILE A 67 -6.16 4.03 7.45
C ILE A 67 -7.56 4.63 7.20
N LEU A 68 -8.63 3.90 7.51
CA LEU A 68 -9.99 4.43 7.46
C LEU A 68 -10.21 5.55 8.48
N LEU A 69 -9.69 5.40 9.69
CA LEU A 69 -9.69 6.46 10.70
C LEU A 69 -8.84 7.66 10.25
N SER A 70 -7.67 7.41 9.65
CA SER A 70 -6.80 8.45 9.12
C SER A 70 -7.51 9.29 8.04
N SER A 71 -8.13 8.62 7.08
CA SER A 71 -8.98 9.23 6.04
C SER A 71 -10.09 10.11 6.63
N LEU A 72 -10.80 9.63 7.66
CA LEU A 72 -11.82 10.44 8.33
C LEU A 72 -11.23 11.68 8.99
N THR A 73 -10.11 11.54 9.70
CA THR A 73 -9.48 12.66 10.42
C THR A 73 -8.98 13.76 9.49
N ILE A 74 -8.39 13.43 8.34
CA ILE A 74 -7.91 14.44 7.39
C ILE A 74 -9.08 15.18 6.72
N LYS A 75 -10.18 14.48 6.44
CA LYS A 75 -11.41 15.11 5.94
C LYS A 75 -11.96 16.12 6.95
N LEU A 76 -11.98 15.77 8.24
CA LEU A 76 -12.36 16.68 9.31
C LEU A 76 -11.38 17.86 9.43
N ALA A 77 -10.07 17.64 9.23
CA ALA A 77 -9.07 18.71 9.24
C ALA A 77 -9.32 19.73 8.13
N VAL A 78 -9.63 19.27 6.91
CA VAL A 78 -10.01 20.13 5.78
C VAL A 78 -11.26 20.94 6.11
N ASN A 79 -12.29 20.32 6.68
CA ASN A 79 -13.51 21.01 7.06
C ASN A 79 -13.26 22.08 8.14
N ALA A 80 -12.51 21.75 9.19
CA ALA A 80 -12.15 22.71 10.23
C ALA A 80 -11.33 23.90 9.69
N SER A 81 -10.45 23.65 8.72
CA SER A 81 -9.69 24.70 8.02
C SER A 81 -10.59 25.60 7.18
N ASN A 82 -11.57 25.03 6.47
CA ASN A 82 -12.57 25.81 5.72
C ASN A 82 -13.45 26.67 6.63
N GLU A 83 -13.70 26.23 7.86
CA GLU A 83 -14.43 26.99 8.90
C GLU A 83 -13.56 28.04 9.62
N GLY A 84 -12.28 28.19 9.24
CA GLY A 84 -11.34 29.12 9.89
C GLY A 84 -10.87 28.68 11.28
N LYS A 85 -11.15 27.43 11.69
CA LYS A 85 -10.75 26.86 12.99
C LYS A 85 -9.35 26.24 12.90
N GLU A 86 -8.35 27.08 12.64
CA GLU A 86 -6.95 26.70 12.39
C GLU A 86 -6.33 25.77 13.44
N SER A 87 -6.59 26.02 14.73
CA SER A 87 -6.09 25.17 15.82
C SER A 87 -6.68 23.76 15.77
N LYS A 88 -7.98 23.63 15.46
CA LYS A 88 -8.64 22.32 15.32
C LYS A 88 -8.14 21.59 14.08
N ALA A 89 -7.98 22.30 12.96
CA ALA A 89 -7.43 21.73 11.74
C ALA A 89 -6.00 21.19 11.94
N THR A 90 -5.16 21.95 12.65
CA THR A 90 -3.78 21.55 12.97
C THR A 90 -3.74 20.34 13.91
N ALA A 91 -4.62 20.31 14.93
CA ALA A 91 -4.73 19.17 15.83
C ALA A 91 -5.19 17.90 15.08
N LEU A 92 -6.22 18.01 14.25
CA LEU A 92 -6.73 16.89 13.44
C LEU A 92 -5.67 16.37 12.45
N LEU A 93 -4.91 17.27 11.81
CA LEU A 93 -3.81 16.88 10.93
C LEU A 93 -2.69 16.17 11.70
N GLY A 94 -2.42 16.58 12.94
CA GLY A 94 -1.51 15.85 13.84
C GLY A 94 -2.01 14.43 14.15
N VAL A 95 -3.31 14.26 14.40
CA VAL A 95 -3.92 12.93 14.58
C VAL A 95 -3.80 12.09 13.31
N THR A 96 -4.07 12.64 12.13
CA THR A 96 -3.88 11.95 10.85
C THR A 96 -2.44 11.47 10.69
N LEU A 97 -1.46 12.32 11.01
CA LEU A 97 -0.04 11.95 10.91
C LEU A 97 0.31 10.79 11.84
N LEU A 98 -0.19 10.81 13.08
CA LEU A 98 0.01 9.71 14.04
C LEU A 98 -0.63 8.40 13.56
N LEU A 99 -1.84 8.46 12.99
CA LEU A 99 -2.50 7.29 12.41
C LEU A 99 -1.74 6.77 11.18
N GLY A 100 -1.20 7.65 10.33
CA GLY A 100 -0.36 7.27 9.20
C GLY A 100 0.96 6.61 9.62
N LEU A 101 1.59 7.09 10.69
CA LEU A 101 2.76 6.42 11.29
C LEU A 101 2.39 5.06 11.89
N GLY A 102 1.26 4.98 12.60
CA GLY A 102 0.72 3.72 13.12
C GLY A 102 0.44 2.71 12.00
N PHE A 103 -0.10 3.17 10.87
CA PHE A 103 -0.25 2.37 9.66
C PHE A 103 1.12 1.83 9.20
N GLY A 104 2.14 2.69 9.07
CA GLY A 104 3.50 2.25 8.71
C GLY A 104 4.08 1.20 9.66
N VAL A 105 3.83 1.32 10.97
CA VAL A 105 4.22 0.30 11.96
C VAL A 105 3.48 -1.02 11.74
N SER A 106 2.16 -0.99 11.51
CA SER A 106 1.39 -2.20 11.22
C SER A 106 1.84 -2.89 9.92
N GLN A 107 2.25 -2.13 8.91
CA GLN A 107 2.83 -2.68 7.68
C GLN A 107 4.15 -3.41 7.95
N TYR A 108 5.02 -2.80 8.76
CA TYR A 108 6.27 -3.43 9.18
C TYR A 108 6.02 -4.72 9.97
N MET A 109 5.03 -4.73 10.87
CA MET A 109 4.66 -5.93 11.62
C MET A 109 4.11 -7.03 10.71
N GLY A 110 3.20 -6.69 9.79
CA GLY A 110 2.67 -7.65 8.81
C GLY A 110 3.77 -8.21 7.91
N TRP A 111 4.76 -7.40 7.53
CA TRP A 111 5.91 -7.89 6.77
C TRP A 111 6.78 -8.86 7.60
N ASN A 112 7.04 -8.55 8.87
CA ASN A 112 7.80 -9.48 9.71
C ASN A 112 7.09 -10.82 9.89
N GLU A 113 5.76 -10.82 9.95
CA GLU A 113 4.95 -12.05 10.03
C GLU A 113 5.06 -12.86 8.73
N LEU A 114 4.90 -12.23 7.55
CA LEU A 114 5.08 -12.89 6.26
C LEU A 114 6.51 -13.45 6.07
N ILE A 115 7.54 -12.72 6.49
CA ILE A 115 8.93 -13.19 6.46
C ILE A 115 9.10 -14.39 7.40
N GLY A 116 8.50 -14.33 8.59
CA GLY A 116 8.50 -15.43 9.55
C GLY A 116 7.80 -16.70 9.03
N GLN A 117 6.86 -16.55 8.09
CA GLN A 117 6.19 -17.65 7.38
C GLN A 117 7.00 -18.19 6.17
N GLY A 118 8.23 -17.73 5.97
CA GLY A 118 9.09 -18.17 4.86
C GLY A 118 8.92 -17.38 3.55
N SER A 119 8.19 -16.26 3.55
CA SER A 119 8.03 -15.41 2.36
C SER A 119 9.25 -14.50 2.13
N TYR A 120 10.35 -15.10 1.70
CA TYR A 120 11.57 -14.37 1.33
C TYR A 120 11.50 -13.87 -0.12
N LEU A 121 12.11 -12.70 -0.38
CA LEU A 121 12.20 -12.09 -1.72
C LEU A 121 12.90 -12.97 -2.76
N SER A 122 13.79 -13.86 -2.31
CA SER A 122 14.59 -14.74 -3.16
C SER A 122 14.76 -16.08 -2.44
N GLY A 123 13.81 -16.98 -2.64
CA GLY A 123 13.87 -18.37 -2.21
C GLY A 123 13.40 -19.29 -3.34
N HIS A 124 13.99 -20.47 -3.42
CA HIS A 124 13.38 -21.59 -4.13
C HIS A 124 12.23 -22.12 -3.25
N ILE A 125 11.22 -22.73 -3.86
CA ILE A 125 10.02 -23.22 -3.13
C ILE A 125 10.38 -24.31 -2.10
N ASP A 126 11.55 -24.95 -2.25
CA ASP A 126 12.11 -25.93 -1.31
C ASP A 126 12.58 -25.34 0.04
N ASN A 127 12.65 -24.01 0.18
CA ASN A 127 13.18 -23.31 1.35
C ASN A 127 12.16 -22.36 1.99
N LEU A 128 10.90 -22.80 2.07
CA LEU A 128 9.84 -22.09 2.79
C LEU A 128 9.84 -22.50 4.27
N ASP A 129 10.18 -21.57 5.17
CA ASP A 129 10.25 -21.78 6.63
C ASP A 129 8.87 -21.89 7.35
N GLY A 130 7.79 -22.30 6.65
CA GLY A 130 6.41 -22.34 7.17
C GLY A 130 5.77 -23.74 7.20
N VAL A 131 4.60 -23.86 7.84
CA VAL A 131 3.82 -25.11 7.86
C VAL A 131 2.85 -25.16 6.67
N TYR A 132 3.00 -26.17 5.81
CA TYR A 132 2.06 -26.40 4.68
C TYR A 132 0.63 -26.61 5.19
N GLY A 133 -0.33 -25.89 4.63
CA GLY A 133 -1.74 -25.94 5.00
C GLY A 133 -2.16 -25.01 6.13
N GLU A 134 -1.21 -24.42 6.88
CA GLU A 134 -1.50 -23.37 7.87
C GLU A 134 -0.92 -22.01 7.44
N ASP A 135 0.38 -21.94 7.14
CA ASP A 135 1.05 -20.69 6.78
C ASP A 135 0.98 -20.41 5.28
N TYR A 136 1.12 -21.47 4.46
CA TYR A 136 1.04 -21.40 3.01
C TYR A 136 0.45 -22.66 2.39
N THR A 137 -0.12 -22.51 1.18
CA THR A 137 -0.53 -23.62 0.31
C THR A 137 0.05 -23.41 -1.08
N ILE A 138 0.25 -24.49 -1.84
CA ILE A 138 0.79 -24.39 -3.20
C ILE A 138 -0.32 -24.76 -4.17
N SER A 139 -0.53 -23.95 -5.20
CA SER A 139 -1.46 -24.23 -6.28
C SER A 139 -0.75 -24.29 -7.64
N PHE A 140 -1.23 -25.16 -8.52
CA PHE A 140 -0.79 -25.25 -9.90
C PHE A 140 -2.01 -25.29 -10.83
N GLN A 141 -2.04 -24.40 -11.83
CA GLN A 141 -3.16 -24.27 -12.77
C GLN A 141 -4.54 -24.07 -12.09
N GLY A 142 -4.55 -23.46 -10.91
CA GLY A 142 -5.77 -23.24 -10.12
C GLY A 142 -6.24 -24.44 -9.29
N GLN A 143 -5.47 -25.51 -9.20
CA GLN A 143 -5.70 -26.62 -8.27
C GLN A 143 -4.68 -26.58 -7.13
N GLU A 144 -5.14 -26.67 -5.89
CA GLU A 144 -4.28 -26.77 -4.70
C GLU A 144 -3.63 -28.15 -4.67
N LEU A 145 -2.31 -28.21 -4.48
CA LEU A 145 -1.56 -29.47 -4.42
C LEU A 145 -1.80 -30.17 -3.08
N VAL A 146 -1.67 -31.49 -3.07
CA VAL A 146 -1.72 -32.29 -1.84
C VAL A 146 -0.28 -32.59 -1.42
N PHE A 147 0.08 -32.26 -0.18
CA PHE A 147 1.38 -32.56 0.38
C PHE A 147 1.31 -33.84 1.21
N GLU A 148 2.02 -34.89 0.78
CA GLU A 148 2.09 -36.17 1.51
C GLU A 148 3.49 -36.80 1.41
N GLU A 149 3.93 -37.43 2.51
CA GLU A 149 5.24 -38.10 2.61
C GLU A 149 6.46 -37.24 2.21
N GLY A 150 6.35 -35.91 2.30
CA GLY A 150 7.41 -34.98 1.94
C GLY A 150 7.38 -34.50 0.49
N GLU A 151 6.39 -34.95 -0.30
CA GLU A 151 6.27 -34.72 -1.74
C GLU A 151 4.93 -34.05 -2.08
N TYR A 152 4.88 -33.31 -3.20
CA TYR A 152 3.66 -32.63 -3.67
C TYR A 152 3.01 -33.39 -4.83
N TYR A 153 1.69 -33.52 -4.80
CA TYR A 153 0.90 -34.26 -5.80
C TYR A 153 -0.28 -33.41 -6.32
N LEU A 154 -0.66 -33.66 -7.57
CA LEU A 154 -1.91 -33.12 -8.13
C LEU A 154 -3.13 -33.80 -7.46
N PRO A 155 -4.22 -33.07 -7.17
CA PRO A 155 -5.43 -33.65 -6.57
C PRO A 155 -6.05 -34.79 -7.38
N ASN A 156 -5.83 -34.81 -8.69
CA ASN A 156 -6.37 -35.81 -9.60
C ASN A 156 -5.47 -37.07 -9.72
N ASP A 157 -4.34 -37.13 -9.02
CA ASP A 157 -3.47 -38.32 -8.93
C ASP A 157 -3.83 -39.12 -7.66
N ASP A 158 -4.93 -39.90 -7.76
CA ASP A 158 -5.44 -40.72 -6.65
C ASP A 158 -4.41 -41.72 -6.08
N LEU A 159 -3.42 -42.11 -6.90
CA LEU A 159 -2.39 -43.10 -6.55
C LEU A 159 -1.07 -42.47 -6.09
N ARG A 160 -0.92 -41.15 -6.23
CA ARG A 160 0.28 -40.39 -5.84
C ARG A 160 1.55 -40.98 -6.43
N GLU A 161 1.48 -41.38 -7.70
CA GLU A 161 2.58 -42.07 -8.39
C GLU A 161 3.63 -41.08 -8.92
N LYS A 162 3.26 -39.80 -9.09
CA LYS A 162 4.14 -38.78 -9.68
C LYS A 162 4.41 -37.63 -8.70
N PRO A 163 5.47 -37.74 -7.88
CA PRO A 163 5.93 -36.61 -7.08
C PRO A 163 6.34 -35.45 -7.99
N LEU A 164 5.89 -34.24 -7.67
CA LEU A 164 6.22 -33.01 -8.42
C LEU A 164 7.43 -32.28 -7.82
N LEU A 165 8.11 -32.83 -6.81
CA LEU A 165 9.10 -32.08 -6.02
C LEU A 165 10.33 -31.69 -6.83
N ASP A 166 10.84 -32.56 -7.71
CA ASP A 166 11.93 -32.22 -8.63
C ASP A 166 11.54 -31.12 -9.63
N GLU A 167 10.25 -31.01 -9.97
CA GLU A 167 9.73 -29.97 -10.85
C GLU A 167 9.52 -28.66 -10.07
N ILE A 168 8.89 -28.71 -8.88
CA ILE A 168 8.58 -27.57 -8.01
C ILE A 168 9.84 -26.92 -7.42
N ALA A 169 10.85 -27.70 -7.03
CA ALA A 169 12.08 -27.19 -6.41
C ALA A 169 12.89 -26.26 -7.33
N VAL A 170 12.70 -26.36 -8.65
CA VAL A 170 13.38 -25.52 -9.65
C VAL A 170 12.64 -24.18 -9.87
N TYR A 171 11.38 -24.06 -9.44
CA TYR A 171 10.64 -22.80 -9.55
C TYR A 171 11.04 -21.83 -8.43
N SER A 172 11.36 -20.60 -8.83
CA SER A 172 11.55 -19.50 -7.90
C SER A 172 10.22 -19.07 -7.30
N ASN A 173 10.22 -18.59 -6.06
CA ASN A 173 9.05 -17.97 -5.45
C ASN A 173 8.70 -16.62 -6.14
N SER A 174 7.98 -16.70 -7.25
CA SER A 174 7.52 -15.52 -8.00
C SER A 174 6.43 -14.77 -7.24
N THR A 175 5.59 -15.46 -6.45
CA THR A 175 4.58 -14.85 -5.58
C THR A 175 5.17 -13.81 -4.64
N ALA A 176 6.18 -14.19 -3.87
CA ALA A 176 6.84 -13.29 -2.93
C ALA A 176 7.36 -12.06 -3.67
N SER A 177 8.07 -12.23 -4.78
CA SER A 177 8.61 -11.12 -5.58
C SER A 177 7.55 -10.07 -5.95
N TYR A 178 6.35 -10.50 -6.37
CA TYR A 178 5.26 -9.58 -6.68
C TYR A 178 4.68 -8.89 -5.44
N ILE A 179 4.49 -9.61 -4.33
CA ILE A 179 4.01 -9.03 -3.07
C ILE A 179 5.02 -8.00 -2.56
N TYR A 180 6.32 -8.27 -2.66
CA TYR A 180 7.40 -7.34 -2.32
C TYR A 180 7.38 -6.07 -3.16
N ILE A 181 7.31 -6.17 -4.49
CA ILE A 181 7.35 -4.97 -5.33
C ILE A 181 6.09 -4.11 -5.13
N LEU A 182 4.91 -4.72 -5.07
CA LEU A 182 3.64 -4.01 -4.81
C LEU A 182 3.66 -3.30 -3.45
N SER A 183 4.08 -4.01 -2.40
CA SER A 183 4.13 -3.46 -1.03
C SER A 183 5.20 -2.39 -0.89
N PHE A 184 6.38 -2.57 -1.48
CA PHE A 184 7.47 -1.59 -1.42
C PHE A 184 7.10 -0.31 -2.15
N VAL A 185 6.59 -0.41 -3.38
CA VAL A 185 6.13 0.76 -4.14
C VAL A 185 5.00 1.45 -3.38
N HIS A 186 4.06 0.72 -2.80
CA HIS A 186 3.01 1.31 -1.96
C HIS A 186 3.58 2.07 -0.75
N LEU A 187 4.52 1.46 -0.02
CA LEU A 187 5.19 2.07 1.13
C LEU A 187 5.89 3.39 0.76
N LEU A 188 6.52 3.47 -0.41
CA LEU A 188 7.13 4.71 -0.90
C LEU A 188 6.09 5.83 -1.07
N HIS A 189 4.89 5.53 -1.57
CA HIS A 189 3.82 6.52 -1.71
C HIS A 189 3.28 6.97 -0.36
N VAL A 190 3.08 6.03 0.57
CA VAL A 190 2.70 6.33 1.96
C VAL A 190 3.73 7.23 2.63
N LEU A 191 5.02 6.91 2.51
CA LEU A 191 6.12 7.71 3.05
C LEU A 191 6.12 9.12 2.45
N GLY A 192 5.94 9.25 1.14
CA GLY A 192 5.79 10.55 0.47
C GLY A 192 4.62 11.37 1.03
N GLY A 193 3.48 10.73 1.29
CA GLY A 193 2.32 11.34 1.94
C GLY A 193 2.62 11.79 3.37
N ILE A 194 3.28 10.95 4.18
CA ILE A 194 3.64 11.24 5.57
C ILE A 194 4.56 12.45 5.62
N LEU A 195 5.60 12.49 4.78
CA LEU A 195 6.53 13.61 4.68
C LEU A 195 5.81 14.90 4.27
N PHE A 196 4.87 14.81 3.33
CA PHE A 196 4.08 15.96 2.90
C PHE A 196 3.18 16.51 4.03
N LEU A 197 2.47 15.63 4.75
CA LEU A 197 1.63 16.02 5.90
C LEU A 197 2.48 16.58 7.05
N ALA A 198 3.62 15.96 7.36
CA ALA A 198 4.56 16.47 8.35
C ALA A 198 5.08 17.86 7.97
N GLY A 199 5.40 18.08 6.69
CA GLY A 199 5.80 19.40 6.18
C GLY A 199 4.72 20.46 6.37
N ILE A 200 3.45 20.13 6.11
CA ILE A 200 2.31 21.02 6.37
C ILE A 200 2.20 21.34 7.87
N LEU A 201 2.32 20.31 8.73
CA LEU A 201 2.22 20.46 10.19
C LEU A 201 3.33 21.37 10.74
N ILE A 202 4.58 21.13 10.34
CA ILE A 202 5.75 21.91 10.78
C ILE A 202 5.60 23.37 10.34
N VAL A 203 5.23 23.62 9.08
CA VAL A 203 5.02 24.98 8.57
C VAL A 203 3.88 25.69 9.31
N SER A 204 2.79 24.97 9.64
CA SER A 204 1.69 25.52 10.43
C SER A 204 2.15 25.96 11.84
N GLN A 205 3.00 25.16 12.50
CA GLN A 205 3.47 25.46 13.86
C GLN A 205 4.54 26.56 13.91
N LEU A 206 5.45 26.61 12.93
CA LEU A 206 6.50 27.63 12.85
C LEU A 206 5.96 28.99 12.35
N GLY A 207 4.90 28.97 11.55
CA GLY A 207 4.32 30.14 10.92
C GLY A 207 3.14 30.76 11.66
N LYS A 208 3.22 31.05 12.97
CA LYS A 208 2.12 31.62 13.81
C LYS A 208 1.30 32.81 13.21
N LYS A 209 1.71 33.42 12.08
CA LYS A 209 0.98 34.46 11.34
C LYS A 209 0.54 34.08 9.92
N LYS A 210 0.95 32.93 9.39
CA LYS A 210 0.70 32.44 8.04
C LYS A 210 -0.11 31.15 8.18
N GLY A 211 -1.42 31.29 8.39
CA GLY A 211 -2.35 30.19 8.66
C GLY A 211 -2.27 29.03 7.66
N LEU A 212 -2.93 27.92 7.99
CA LEU A 212 -2.93 26.70 7.19
C LEU A 212 -3.41 27.02 5.77
N SER A 213 -2.56 26.80 4.77
CA SER A 213 -2.96 27.04 3.39
C SER A 213 -4.03 26.03 2.99
N ASN A 214 -5.28 26.49 2.87
CA ASN A 214 -6.42 25.67 2.43
C ASN A 214 -6.11 24.88 1.15
N LEU A 215 -5.32 25.44 0.23
CA LEU A 215 -4.90 24.75 -0.98
C LEU A 215 -3.96 23.57 -0.68
N ARG A 216 -2.91 23.77 0.12
CA ARG A 216 -1.93 22.71 0.44
C ARG A 216 -2.59 21.58 1.22
N LEU A 217 -3.46 21.92 2.16
CA LEU A 217 -4.22 20.95 2.93
C LEU A 217 -5.17 20.15 2.04
N ARG A 218 -5.89 20.79 1.12
CA ARG A 218 -6.79 20.11 0.17
C ARG A 218 -6.03 19.18 -0.78
N LEU A 219 -4.89 19.62 -1.33
CA LEU A 219 -4.06 18.77 -2.19
C LEU A 219 -3.51 17.57 -1.42
N GLY A 220 -3.04 17.80 -0.18
CA GLY A 220 -2.60 16.73 0.72
C GLY A 220 -3.71 15.75 1.04
N ALA A 221 -4.93 16.23 1.32
CA ALA A 221 -6.07 15.38 1.58
C ALA A 221 -6.46 14.54 0.35
N ILE A 222 -6.48 15.12 -0.85
CA ILE A 222 -6.76 14.36 -2.09
C ILE A 222 -5.72 13.25 -2.29
N TYR A 223 -4.44 13.56 -2.14
CA TYR A 223 -3.37 12.57 -2.28
C TYR A 223 -3.45 11.50 -1.20
N TRP A 224 -3.67 11.89 0.06
CA TRP A 224 -3.76 10.96 1.19
C TRP A 224 -4.94 9.99 1.03
N HIS A 225 -6.13 10.50 0.69
CA HIS A 225 -7.28 9.65 0.38
C HIS A 225 -7.03 8.70 -0.81
N PHE A 226 -6.27 9.13 -1.80
CA PHE A 226 -5.88 8.27 -2.91
C PHE A 226 -4.98 7.12 -2.44
N VAL A 227 -3.95 7.41 -1.63
CA VAL A 227 -3.07 6.37 -1.06
C VAL A 227 -3.87 5.43 -0.14
N ASP A 228 -4.79 5.95 0.67
CA ASP A 228 -5.69 5.14 1.50
C ASP A 228 -6.55 4.20 0.63
N GLY A 229 -7.12 4.71 -0.46
CA GLY A 229 -7.90 3.93 -1.42
C GLY A 229 -7.07 2.89 -2.16
N LEU A 230 -5.81 3.21 -2.46
CA LEU A 230 -4.87 2.29 -3.09
C LEU A 230 -4.56 1.11 -2.16
N TRP A 231 -4.38 1.34 -0.87
CA TRP A 231 -4.23 0.27 0.12
C TRP A 231 -5.45 -0.64 0.19
N LEU A 232 -6.67 -0.07 0.24
CA LEU A 232 -7.90 -0.86 0.26
C LEU A 232 -8.03 -1.74 -0.99
N TYR A 233 -7.66 -1.18 -2.16
CA TYR A 233 -7.60 -1.94 -3.40
C TYR A 233 -6.59 -3.10 -3.30
N LEU A 234 -5.36 -2.83 -2.85
CA LEU A 234 -4.33 -3.86 -2.71
C LEU A 234 -4.74 -4.98 -1.75
N LEU A 235 -5.28 -4.62 -0.59
CA LEU A 235 -5.73 -5.61 0.38
C LEU A 235 -6.87 -6.46 -0.17
N LEU A 236 -7.86 -5.84 -0.82
CA LEU A 236 -8.97 -6.55 -1.44
C LEU A 236 -8.46 -7.47 -2.57
N PHE A 237 -7.53 -6.97 -3.38
CA PHE A 237 -6.91 -7.74 -4.46
C PHE A 237 -6.18 -8.97 -3.94
N LEU A 238 -5.37 -8.83 -2.88
CA LEU A 238 -4.66 -9.95 -2.26
C LEU A 238 -5.62 -10.93 -1.59
N LEU A 239 -6.71 -10.45 -0.97
CA LEU A 239 -7.72 -11.29 -0.32
C LEU A 239 -8.63 -12.03 -1.31
N LEU A 240 -8.82 -11.52 -2.53
CA LEU A 240 -9.66 -12.18 -3.54
C LEU A 240 -8.93 -13.26 -4.34
N ILE A 241 -7.59 -13.21 -4.38
CA ILE A 241 -6.77 -14.16 -5.15
C ILE A 241 -6.20 -15.26 -4.25
N HIS A 242 -6.21 -15.07 -2.93
CA HIS A 242 -5.96 -16.11 -1.93
C HIS A 242 -7.29 -16.62 -1.38
#